data_AF-A0A371Y0Q9-F1
#
_entry.id   AF-A0A371Y0Q9-F1
#
_cell.length_a   1.000
_cell.length_b   1.000
_cell.length_c   1.000
_cell.angle_alpha   90.00
_cell.angle_beta   90.00
_cell.angle_gamma   90.00
#
_symmetry.space_group_name_H-M   'P 1'
#
loop_
_entity.id
_entity.type
_entity.pdbx_description
1 polymer ?
#
loop_
_entity_poly.entity_id
_entity_poly.type
_entity_poly.pdbx_seq_one_letter_code
_entity_poly.pdbx_strand_id
1 'polypeptide(L)'
;MRAHAGDAQVVVAHAERPVPLDLLCHPRADLVNATSADGLVCVVPHASVRATLTTYDARGRVTHSGPHTFGPGAVRLGVPPCGLLTVRPPD
;
A
#
# COMPACT_ATOMS: atom_id res chain seq x y z
N MET A 1 1.39 -7.05 -11.19
CA MET A 1 2.86 -7.20 -11.34
C MET A 1 3.51 -6.85 -10.00
N ARG A 2 4.58 -7.52 -9.58
CA ARG A 2 5.30 -7.24 -8.33
C ARG A 2 6.80 -7.24 -8.58
N ALA A 3 7.50 -6.29 -7.96
CA ALA A 3 8.95 -6.19 -7.97
C ALA A 3 9.45 -5.85 -6.56
N HIS A 4 10.66 -6.30 -6.24
CA HIS A 4 11.33 -6.08 -4.96
C HIS A 4 12.73 -5.54 -5.22
N ALA A 5 13.14 -4.53 -4.45
CA ALA A 5 14.48 -3.96 -4.50
C ALA A 5 14.90 -3.61 -3.07
N GLY A 6 15.70 -4.48 -2.44
CA GLY A 6 16.17 -4.27 -1.07
C GLY A 6 15.02 -4.06 -0.09
N ASP A 7 14.93 -2.84 0.45
CA ASP A 7 13.94 -2.41 1.44
C ASP A 7 12.57 -2.02 0.84
N ALA A 8 12.44 -2.04 -0.49
CA ALA A 8 11.24 -1.59 -1.19
C ALA A 8 10.54 -2.71 -1.96
N GLN A 9 9.20 -2.68 -1.94
CA GLN A 9 8.34 -3.45 -2.83
C GLN A 9 7.49 -2.51 -3.69
N VAL A 10 7.32 -2.85 -4.96
CA VAL A 10 6.44 -2.13 -5.89
C VAL A 10 5.42 -3.11 -6.45
N VAL A 11 4.14 -2.76 -6.35
CA VAL A 11 3.03 -3.61 -6.81
C VAL A 11 2.09 -2.80 -7.69
N VAL A 12 1.81 -3.31 -8.88
CA VAL A 12 0.65 -2.88 -9.67
C VAL A 12 -0.46 -3.89 -9.42
N ALA A 13 -1.56 -3.41 -8.82
CA ALA A 13 -2.64 -4.22 -8.28
C ALA A 13 -3.98 -3.90 -8.96
N HIS A 14 -4.78 -4.94 -9.18
CA HIS A 14 -6.20 -4.81 -9.48
C HIS A 14 -6.97 -4.97 -8.17
N ALA A 15 -7.95 -4.10 -7.90
CA ALA A 15 -8.60 -4.01 -6.58
C ALA A 15 -9.31 -5.29 -6.11
N GLU A 16 -9.67 -6.17 -7.04
CA GLU A 16 -10.26 -7.49 -6.78
C GLU A 16 -9.26 -8.55 -6.29
N ARG A 17 -7.95 -8.24 -6.26
CA ARG A 17 -6.91 -9.18 -5.86
C ARG A 17 -6.21 -8.72 -4.59
N PRO A 18 -6.15 -9.58 -3.54
CA PRO A 18 -5.38 -9.28 -2.34
C PRO A 18 -3.90 -9.03 -2.66
N VAL A 19 -3.34 -7.95 -2.14
CA VAL A 19 -1.94 -7.55 -2.34
C VAL A 19 -1.13 -7.94 -1.11
N PRO A 20 -0.20 -8.90 -1.20
CA PRO A 20 0.69 -9.23 -0.09
C PRO A 20 1.62 -8.04 0.21
N LEU A 21 1.62 -7.61 1.46
CA LEU A 21 2.39 -6.48 1.95
C LEU A 21 3.35 -6.95 3.04
N ASP A 22 4.56 -7.32 2.64
CA ASP A 22 5.59 -7.76 3.60
C ASP A 22 6.42 -6.57 4.08
N LEU A 23 5.88 -5.85 5.07
CA LEU A 23 6.52 -4.67 5.64
C LEU A 23 7.68 -5.00 6.60
N LEU A 24 7.88 -6.27 6.95
CA LEU A 24 9.03 -6.68 7.75
C LEU A 24 10.28 -6.83 6.88
N CYS A 25 10.14 -7.47 5.72
CA CYS A 25 11.25 -7.62 4.77
C CYS A 25 11.41 -6.39 3.86
N HIS A 26 10.30 -5.72 3.51
CA HIS A 26 10.28 -4.54 2.65
C HIS A 26 9.54 -3.39 3.37
N PRO A 27 10.22 -2.66 4.27
CA PRO A 27 9.59 -1.62 5.07
C PRO A 27 9.03 -0.44 4.25
N ARG A 28 9.36 -0.37 2.95
CA ARG A 28 8.78 0.57 2.00
C ARG A 28 7.94 -0.18 0.96
N ALA A 29 6.77 0.35 0.64
CA ALA A 29 5.91 -0.21 -0.40
C ALA A 29 5.28 0.87 -1.27
N ASP A 30 5.21 0.64 -2.59
CA ASP A 30 4.46 1.46 -3.54
C ASP A 30 3.44 0.58 -4.27
N LEU A 31 2.16 0.95 -4.16
CA LEU A 31 1.03 0.19 -4.67
C LEU A 31 0.22 1.04 -5.63
N VAL A 32 0.22 0.67 -6.91
CA VAL A 32 -0.59 1.31 -7.95
C VAL A 32 -1.91 0.57 -8.06
N ASN A 33 -3.02 1.26 -7.82
CA ASN A 33 -4.35 0.77 -8.14
C ASN A 33 -4.57 0.90 -9.65
N ALA A 34 -4.57 -0.20 -10.39
CA ALA A 34 -4.76 -0.21 -11.84
C ALA A 34 -6.24 -0.23 -12.26
N THR A 35 -7.17 0.11 -11.35
CA THR A 35 -8.62 -0.01 -11.56
C THR A 35 -9.36 1.24 -11.12
N SER A 36 -10.67 1.28 -11.39
CA SER A 36 -11.55 2.36 -10.96
C SER A 36 -12.06 2.22 -9.52
N ALA A 37 -11.57 1.24 -8.75
CA ALA A 37 -11.99 1.06 -7.37
C ALA A 37 -11.42 2.16 -6.45
N ASP A 38 -12.07 2.36 -5.32
CA ASP A 38 -11.75 3.33 -4.26
C ASP A 38 -10.85 2.75 -3.15
N GLY A 39 -10.26 1.58 -3.38
CA GLY A 39 -9.34 0.98 -2.42
C GLY A 39 -8.72 -0.33 -2.89
N LEU A 40 -7.74 -0.79 -2.12
CA LEU A 40 -7.03 -2.05 -2.31
C LEU A 40 -7.13 -2.90 -1.04
N VAL A 41 -7.31 -4.21 -1.20
CA VAL A 41 -7.17 -5.16 -0.09
C VAL A 41 -5.71 -5.58 0.00
N CYS A 42 -5.04 -5.21 1.09
CA CYS A 42 -3.67 -5.61 1.39
C CYS A 42 -3.67 -6.72 2.44
N VAL A 43 -2.76 -7.68 2.33
CA VAL A 43 -2.60 -8.78 3.28
C VAL A 43 -1.24 -8.68 3.95
N VAL A 44 -1.25 -8.46 5.25
CA VAL A 44 -0.05 -8.32 6.09
C VAL A 44 0.19 -9.65 6.80
N PRO A 45 1.28 -10.38 6.51
CA PRO A 45 1.37 -11.80 6.84
C PRO A 45 1.70 -12.11 8.31
N HIS A 46 2.46 -11.26 8.99
CA HIS A 46 3.20 -11.70 10.19
C HIS A 46 2.91 -10.92 11.47
N ALA A 47 3.01 -9.60 11.42
CA ALA A 47 2.99 -8.79 12.64
C ALA A 47 2.35 -7.43 12.37
N SER A 48 1.95 -6.78 13.45
CA SER A 48 1.52 -5.39 13.39
C SER A 48 2.71 -4.49 13.10
N VAL A 49 2.57 -3.59 12.13
CA VAL A 49 3.61 -2.65 11.72
C VAL A 49 3.04 -1.25 11.70
N ARG A 50 3.71 -0.31 12.37
CA ARG A 50 3.40 1.12 12.27
C ARG A 50 4.16 1.71 11.10
N ALA A 51 3.48 2.52 10.29
CA ALA A 51 4.04 3.16 9.11
C ALA A 51 3.32 4.48 8.83
N THR A 52 3.91 5.31 7.98
CA THR A 52 3.24 6.44 7.34
C THR A 52 2.63 5.96 6.03
N LEU A 53 1.34 6.22 5.87
CA LEU A 53 0.55 5.90 4.69
C LEU A 53 0.26 7.18 3.92
N THR A 54 0.67 7.24 2.66
CA THR A 54 0.34 8.36 1.77
C THR A 54 -0.39 7.85 0.54
N THR A 55 -1.45 8.52 0.13
CA THR A 55 -2.22 8.18 -1.07
C THR A 55 -2.28 9.35 -2.02
N TYR A 56 -2.22 9.03 -3.30
CA TYR A 56 -2.20 9.99 -4.39
C TYR A 56 -3.30 9.66 -5.39
N ASP A 57 -3.94 10.69 -5.94
CA ASP A 57 -4.81 10.52 -7.09
C ASP A 57 -4.01 10.22 -8.37
N ALA A 58 -4.71 9.91 -9.45
CA ALA A 58 -4.09 9.64 -10.76
C ALA A 58 -3.33 10.84 -11.36
N ARG A 59 -3.45 12.04 -10.77
CA ARG A 59 -2.71 13.25 -11.15
C ARG A 59 -1.50 13.49 -10.26
N GLY A 60 -1.21 12.59 -9.32
CA GLY A 60 -0.09 12.69 -8.39
C GLY A 60 -0.35 13.63 -7.20
N ARG A 61 -1.59 14.05 -6.95
CA ARG A 61 -1.93 14.91 -5.80
C ARG A 61 -2.15 14.05 -4.57
N VAL A 62 -1.57 14.46 -3.44
CA VAL A 62 -1.82 13.81 -2.15
C VAL A 62 -3.29 13.96 -1.77
N THR A 63 -3.96 12.85 -1.47
CA THR A 63 -5.35 12.81 -0.99
C THR A 63 -5.44 12.44 0.49
N HIS A 64 -4.45 11.70 1.00
CA HIS A 64 -4.28 11.41 2.42
C HIS A 64 -2.81 11.20 2.74
N SER A 65 -2.37 11.62 3.93
CA SER A 65 -1.07 11.31 4.49
C SER A 65 -1.19 11.23 6.01
N GLY A 66 -0.76 10.14 6.62
CA GLY A 66 -0.82 10.00 8.07
C GLY A 66 -0.31 8.67 8.61
N PRO A 67 -0.17 8.56 9.94
CA PRO A 67 0.22 7.31 10.56
C PRO A 67 -0.87 6.24 10.39
N HIS A 68 -0.44 5.02 10.10
CA HIS A 68 -1.29 3.85 10.02
C HIS A 68 -0.64 2.68 10.76
N THR A 69 -1.45 1.93 11.50
CA THR A 69 -1.02 0.68 12.13
C THR A 69 -1.63 -0.47 11.35
N PHE A 70 -0.78 -1.15 10.59
CA PHE A 70 -1.13 -2.41 9.95
C PHE A 70 -1.24 -3.49 11.03
N GLY A 71 -2.33 -4.24 11.07
CA GLY A 71 -2.43 -5.49 11.82
C GLY A 71 -2.19 -6.70 10.91
N PRO A 72 -1.89 -7.88 11.45
CA PRO A 72 -1.81 -9.10 10.65
C PRO A 72 -3.18 -9.42 10.03
N GLY A 73 -3.17 -9.95 8.80
CA GLY A 73 -4.36 -10.29 8.03
C GLY A 73 -4.71 -9.28 6.94
N ALA A 74 -5.95 -9.33 6.47
CA ALA A 74 -6.44 -8.49 5.39
C ALA A 74 -6.89 -7.11 5.90
N VAL A 75 -6.41 -6.05 5.28
CA VAL A 75 -6.80 -4.67 5.53
C VAL A 75 -7.21 -4.01 4.22
N ARG A 76 -8.36 -3.32 4.21
CA ARG A 76 -8.76 -2.48 3.07
C ARG A 76 -8.20 -1.08 3.28
N LEU A 77 -7.38 -0.64 2.33
CA LEU A 77 -6.81 0.71 2.32
C LEU A 77 -7.53 1.54 1.26
N GLY A 78 -7.98 2.73 1.63
CA GLY A 78 -8.56 3.68 0.69
C GLY A 78 -7.48 4.18 -0.27
N VAL A 79 -7.72 4.08 -1.57
CA VAL A 79 -6.83 4.58 -2.63
C VAL A 79 -7.72 5.10 -3.75
N PRO A 80 -7.51 6.32 -4.25
CA PRO A 80 -8.28 6.82 -5.38
C PRO A 80 -8.26 5.86 -6.58
N PRO A 81 -9.30 5.89 -7.43
CA PRO A 81 -9.28 5.25 -8.75
C PRO A 81 -8.03 5.60 -9.54
N CYS A 82 -7.36 4.59 -10.11
CA CYS A 82 -6.10 4.75 -10.83
C CYS A 82 -4.98 5.42 -9.99
N GLY A 83 -5.09 5.40 -8.66
CA GLY A 83 -4.21 6.11 -7.73
C GLY A 83 -3.01 5.28 -7.28
N LEU A 84 -2.19 5.92 -6.46
CA LEU A 84 -1.00 5.34 -5.84
C LEU A 84 -1.14 5.37 -4.32
N LEU A 85 -0.69 4.33 -3.66
CA LEU A 85 -0.51 4.26 -2.22
C LEU A 85 0.96 3.97 -1.91
N THR A 86 1.56 4.76 -1.04
CA THR A 86 2.91 4.55 -0.56
C THR A 86 2.89 4.29 0.94
N VAL A 87 3.67 3.30 1.35
CA VAL A 87 3.89 2.93 2.75
C VAL A 87 5.37 3.17 3.03
N ARG A 88 5.66 3.90 4.10
CA ARG A 88 7.03 4.18 4.55
C ARG A 88 7.13 3.97 6.06
N PRO A 89 8.32 3.67 6.61
CA PRO A 89 8.54 3.69 8.06
C PRO A 89 8.07 5.03 8.66
N PRO A 90 7.65 5.04 9.93
CA PRO A 90 7.45 6.30 10.63
C PRO A 90 8.78 7.05 10.72
N ASP A 91 8.72 8.39 10.60
CA ASP A 91 9.88 9.26 10.83
C ASP A 91 10.41 9.13 12.26
#